data_AF-A0AAD5H7D4-F1
#
_entry.id   AF-A0AAD5H7D4-F1
#
_cell.length_a   1.000
_cell.length_b   1.000
_cell.length_c   1.000
_cell.angle_alpha   90.00
_cell.angle_beta   90.00
_cell.angle_gamma   90.00
#
_symmetry.space_group_name_H-M   'P 1'
#
loop_
_entity.id
_entity.type
_entity.pdbx_description
1 polymer ?
#
loop_
_entity_poly.entity_id
_entity_poly.type
_entity_poly.pdbx_seq_one_letter_code
_entity_poly.pdbx_strand_id
1 'polypeptide(L)'
;MVRGEPDKQQAIDCIALGSAGGVDDTATAVMAVARRSGAIELVSPLTGAPLGTIPPAAPAAKGSNGSGKQQEDAARVRGLHLIWGSSGSLPAVLSVTQGGTARVHSAAAAAAGEQPQDGGSAAPAAWEQQRSWQVPPQVCSTAYDAASGRLAVGCEGAELRLFDASSGELAFAFKGGKPNKVGLVDKPWNTAIAFLPPSSTSSSGGGAAAGGSSDAAAGGSGDAPGAAGTRLVVGTGYHKLRLYDSAAGKRPQMELSWSKGRITALALEPDGRRCWVGNGQGQLEVLDLEARRFSGAIKGLAGSARALVVHPGGEVLASVCLDRYLRLHSCATRQLLAKVYCKTLPTGVAFCPTDASMLPPLEQPAAGGDSAEERRRRKQEKKRERRSSQAAAEATEKGSEDEGMAAADAAAGAADSDEELGGSEEEAEEQQQRRRHKRGKRGGEGGGRRQQRQR
;
A
#
# COMPACT_ATOMS: atom_id res chain seq x y z
N MET A 1 9.79 20.85 -26.50
CA MET A 1 9.22 20.47 -25.19
C MET A 1 10.34 20.48 -24.16
N VAL A 2 10.47 21.56 -23.40
CA VAL A 2 11.39 21.61 -22.26
C VAL A 2 10.87 20.60 -21.24
N ARG A 3 11.61 19.50 -21.01
CA ARG A 3 11.39 18.62 -19.86
C ARG A 3 11.77 19.41 -18.61
N GLY A 4 10.90 20.31 -18.18
CA GLY A 4 11.00 20.91 -16.85
C GLY A 4 10.92 19.77 -15.82
N GLU A 5 11.69 19.89 -14.74
CA GLU A 5 11.48 19.03 -13.59
C GLU A 5 9.99 19.09 -13.19
N PRO A 6 9.32 17.96 -12.97
CA PRO A 6 7.93 17.98 -12.56
C PRO A 6 7.80 18.78 -11.28
N ASP A 7 6.95 19.81 -11.30
CA ASP A 7 6.76 20.70 -10.17
C ASP A 7 6.37 19.87 -8.93
N LYS A 8 7.20 19.96 -7.88
CA LYS A 8 7.01 19.18 -6.66
C LYS A 8 5.66 19.48 -6.01
N GLN A 9 5.13 20.69 -6.18
CA GLN A 9 3.84 21.09 -5.63
C GLN A 9 2.65 20.43 -6.34
N GLN A 10 2.84 19.99 -7.59
CA GLN A 10 1.82 19.30 -8.38
C GLN A 10 1.76 17.79 -8.11
N ALA A 11 2.68 17.24 -7.31
CA ALA A 11 2.68 15.83 -6.95
C ALA A 11 1.37 15.43 -6.24
N ILE A 12 0.85 14.27 -6.60
CA ILE A 12 -0.40 13.73 -6.03
C ILE A 12 -0.07 13.03 -4.70
N ASP A 13 -0.65 13.52 -3.60
CA ASP A 13 -0.44 12.95 -2.27
C ASP A 13 -1.58 11.97 -1.90
N CYS A 14 -2.83 12.26 -2.24
CA CYS A 14 -3.95 11.31 -2.08
C CYS A 14 -5.00 11.42 -3.19
N ILE A 15 -5.73 10.34 -3.40
CA ILE A 15 -6.81 10.22 -4.37
C ILE A 15 -8.03 9.59 -3.70
N ALA A 16 -9.22 9.98 -4.15
CA ALA A 16 -10.46 9.34 -3.80
C ALA A 16 -11.30 9.16 -5.06
N LEU A 17 -11.98 8.04 -5.17
CA LEU A 17 -12.82 7.71 -6.31
C LEU A 17 -14.11 7.09 -5.79
N GLY A 18 -15.24 7.49 -6.37
CA GLY A 18 -16.54 6.96 -6.01
C GLY A 18 -17.57 7.31 -7.07
N SER A 19 -18.76 6.74 -6.92
CA SER A 19 -19.91 6.98 -7.79
C SER A 19 -21.20 6.99 -6.96
N ALA A 20 -22.22 7.70 -7.42
CA ALA A 20 -23.51 7.80 -6.74
C ALA A 20 -24.28 6.47 -6.76
N GLY A 21 -24.26 5.78 -7.90
CA GLY A 21 -24.99 4.53 -8.13
C GLY A 21 -24.26 3.26 -7.65
N GLY A 22 -23.14 3.41 -6.94
CA GLY A 22 -22.34 2.27 -6.46
C GLY A 22 -21.27 1.82 -7.44
N VAL A 23 -20.93 0.54 -7.42
CA VAL A 23 -19.76 -0.03 -8.11
C VAL A 23 -19.92 -0.05 -9.64
N ASP A 24 -21.15 -0.03 -10.15
CA ASP A 24 -21.42 -0.23 -11.58
C ASP A 24 -21.75 1.09 -12.29
N ASP A 25 -22.16 2.14 -11.57
CA ASP A 25 -22.51 3.42 -12.20
C ASP A 25 -21.25 4.20 -12.61
N THR A 26 -20.92 4.11 -13.90
CA THR A 26 -19.76 4.80 -14.48
C THR A 26 -20.03 6.26 -14.82
N ALA A 27 -21.29 6.61 -15.07
CA ALA A 27 -21.68 7.91 -15.60
C ALA A 27 -21.58 9.00 -14.54
N THR A 28 -21.86 8.65 -13.28
CA THR A 28 -21.77 9.59 -12.14
C THR A 28 -20.45 9.50 -11.38
N ALA A 29 -19.48 8.74 -11.90
CA ALA A 29 -18.21 8.56 -11.21
C ALA A 29 -17.42 9.90 -11.12
N VAL A 30 -16.91 10.18 -9.93
CA VAL A 30 -16.12 11.38 -9.64
C VAL A 30 -14.81 10.98 -8.99
N MET A 31 -13.71 11.53 -9.51
CA MET A 31 -12.37 11.38 -8.96
C MET A 31 -11.93 12.68 -8.31
N ALA A 32 -11.55 12.61 -7.03
CA ALA A 32 -10.90 13.70 -6.31
C ALA A 32 -9.40 13.43 -6.20
N VAL A 33 -8.60 14.43 -6.52
CA VAL A 33 -7.14 14.37 -6.49
C VAL A 33 -6.63 15.51 -5.63
N ALA A 34 -6.00 15.18 -4.50
CA ALA A 34 -5.33 16.19 -3.68
C ALA A 34 -3.86 16.27 -4.04
N ARG A 35 -3.43 17.48 -4.36
CA ARG A 35 -2.04 17.82 -4.67
C ARG A 35 -1.27 18.16 -3.41
N ARG A 36 0.06 18.10 -3.52
CA ARG A 36 1.00 18.49 -2.46
C ARG A 36 0.87 19.96 -2.06
N SER A 37 0.43 20.82 -2.98
CA SER A 37 0.08 22.22 -2.69
C SER A 37 -1.10 22.37 -1.71
N GLY A 38 -1.87 21.31 -1.47
CA GLY A 38 -3.11 21.34 -0.69
C GLY A 38 -4.36 21.66 -1.53
N ALA A 39 -4.20 21.93 -2.83
CA ALA A 39 -5.32 22.06 -3.75
C ALA A 39 -5.97 20.71 -4.01
N ILE A 40 -7.30 20.68 -4.15
CA ILE A 40 -8.06 19.47 -4.50
C ILE A 40 -8.75 19.71 -5.83
N GLU A 41 -8.48 18.84 -6.80
CA GLU A 41 -9.10 18.88 -8.13
C GLU A 41 -10.10 17.73 -8.25
N LEU A 42 -11.26 18.02 -8.83
CA LEU A 42 -12.30 17.05 -9.11
C LEU A 42 -12.43 16.87 -10.61
N VAL A 43 -12.38 15.62 -11.03
CA VAL A 43 -12.29 15.24 -12.44
C VAL A 43 -13.20 14.03 -12.68
N SER A 44 -13.86 13.99 -13.83
CA SER A 44 -14.55 12.78 -14.29
C SER A 44 -13.49 11.73 -14.69
N PRO A 45 -13.51 10.51 -14.11
CA PRO A 45 -12.50 9.49 -14.39
C PRO A 45 -12.56 8.97 -15.83
N LEU A 46 -13.72 9.03 -16.48
CA LEU A 46 -13.94 8.52 -17.84
C LEU A 46 -13.46 9.51 -18.90
N THR A 47 -13.88 10.77 -18.79
CA THR A 47 -13.62 11.80 -19.80
C THR A 47 -12.38 12.63 -19.51
N GLY A 48 -11.92 12.64 -18.25
CA GLY A 48 -10.90 13.58 -17.78
C GLY A 48 -11.40 15.02 -17.68
N ALA A 49 -12.70 15.28 -17.85
CA ALA A 49 -13.26 16.62 -17.76
C ALA A 49 -13.17 17.17 -16.32
N PRO A 50 -12.72 18.42 -16.12
CA PRO A 50 -12.67 19.03 -14.80
C PRO A 50 -14.07 19.38 -14.32
N LEU A 51 -14.43 18.93 -13.12
CA LEU A 51 -15.71 19.23 -12.45
C LEU A 51 -15.60 20.44 -11.52
N GLY A 52 -14.40 20.70 -11.00
CA GLY A 52 -14.11 21.87 -10.18
C GLY A 52 -12.80 21.74 -9.41
N THR A 53 -12.38 22.83 -8.80
CA THR A 53 -11.16 22.88 -7.99
C THR A 53 -11.46 23.57 -6.67
N ILE A 54 -11.03 22.94 -5.58
CA ILE A 54 -11.05 23.53 -4.24
C ILE A 54 -9.64 24.12 -4.01
N PRO A 55 -9.52 25.44 -3.83
CA PRO A 55 -8.23 26.05 -3.56
C PRO A 55 -7.67 25.56 -2.22
N PRO A 56 -6.33 25.55 -2.07
CA PRO A 56 -5.72 25.20 -0.79
C PRO A 56 -6.21 26.15 0.30
N ALA A 57 -6.32 25.63 1.51
CA ALA A 57 -6.55 26.44 2.70
C ALA A 57 -5.53 27.60 2.73
N ALA A 58 -5.99 28.84 2.88
CA ALA A 58 -5.09 29.96 3.12
C ALA A 58 -4.15 29.59 4.28
N PRO A 59 -2.83 29.80 4.15
CA PRO A 59 -1.89 29.45 5.20
C PRO A 59 -2.30 30.22 6.46
N ALA A 60 -2.42 29.51 7.59
CA ALA A 60 -2.69 30.15 8.87
C ALA A 60 -1.69 31.31 9.05
N ALA A 61 -2.20 32.47 9.45
CA ALA A 61 -1.43 33.70 9.61
C ALA A 61 -0.11 33.41 10.36
N LYS A 62 1.00 34.02 9.89
CA LYS A 62 2.35 33.88 10.45
C LYS A 62 2.35 34.14 11.96
N GLY A 63 2.10 33.11 12.74
CA GLY A 63 1.86 33.19 14.18
C GLY A 63 2.31 31.94 14.90
N SER A 64 3.45 31.37 14.50
CA SER A 64 4.27 30.50 15.33
C SER A 64 5.64 30.30 14.67
N ASN A 65 6.68 30.11 15.48
CA ASN A 65 8.09 29.91 15.10
C ASN A 65 8.37 28.60 14.31
N GLY A 66 7.40 28.11 13.52
CA GLY A 66 7.57 26.93 12.69
C GLY A 66 8.41 27.24 11.45
N SER A 67 9.41 26.39 11.17
CA SER A 67 10.10 26.43 9.87
C SER A 67 9.07 26.31 8.73
N GLY A 68 9.26 27.03 7.61
CA GLY A 68 8.29 27.00 6.49
C GLY A 68 7.92 25.60 5.99
N LYS A 69 8.84 24.64 6.13
CA LYS A 69 8.62 23.23 5.82
C LYS A 69 7.58 22.54 6.72
N GLN A 70 7.54 22.86 8.01
CA GLN A 70 6.53 22.31 8.93
C GLN A 70 5.14 22.86 8.63
N GLN A 71 5.05 24.13 8.21
CA GLN A 71 3.79 24.75 7.82
C GLN A 71 3.25 24.14 6.52
N GLU A 72 4.11 23.90 5.53
CA GLU A 72 3.75 23.20 4.29
C GLU A 72 3.30 21.76 4.57
N ASP A 73 4.04 21.02 5.41
CA ASP A 73 3.67 19.66 5.77
C ASP A 73 2.35 19.58 6.55
N ALA A 74 2.01 20.61 7.34
CA ALA A 74 0.72 20.70 8.03
C ALA A 74 -0.47 20.94 7.08
N ALA A 75 -0.25 21.67 5.98
CA ALA A 75 -1.28 21.95 4.97
C ALA A 75 -1.59 20.76 4.05
N ARG A 76 -0.70 19.76 4.00
CA ARG A 76 -0.88 18.55 3.16
C ARG A 76 -2.15 17.80 3.52
N VAL A 77 -2.93 17.47 2.49
CA VAL A 77 -4.11 16.60 2.62
C VAL A 77 -3.64 15.15 2.74
N ARG A 78 -3.98 14.50 3.85
CA ARG A 78 -3.67 13.09 4.15
C ARG A 78 -4.86 12.18 4.01
N GLY A 79 -6.06 12.72 4.21
CA GLY A 79 -7.32 12.03 4.02
C GLY A 79 -8.18 12.74 2.99
N LEU A 80 -8.69 12.00 2.02
CA LEU A 80 -9.62 12.48 1.02
C LEU A 80 -10.71 11.41 0.84
N HIS A 81 -11.97 11.80 1.02
CA HIS A 81 -13.12 10.91 0.91
C HIS A 81 -14.27 11.64 0.21
N LEU A 82 -15.08 10.88 -0.51
CA LEU A 82 -16.29 11.37 -1.18
C LEU A 82 -17.51 10.93 -0.39
N ILE A 83 -18.40 11.88 -0.08
CA ILE A 83 -19.65 11.65 0.62
C ILE A 83 -20.77 11.84 -0.39
N TRP A 84 -21.46 10.75 -0.69
CA TRP A 84 -22.60 10.76 -1.61
C TRP A 84 -23.89 10.99 -0.84
N GLY A 85 -24.70 11.92 -1.33
CA GLY A 85 -26.08 12.10 -0.87
C GLY A 85 -27.03 11.11 -1.54
N SER A 86 -28.26 11.06 -1.05
CA SER A 86 -29.34 10.25 -1.64
C SER A 86 -29.88 10.82 -2.96
N SER A 87 -29.59 12.08 -3.26
CA SER A 87 -29.87 12.71 -4.54
C SER A 87 -28.62 12.57 -5.42
N GLY A 88 -28.76 12.11 -6.67
CA GLY A 88 -27.68 11.93 -7.65
C GLY A 88 -26.97 13.23 -8.11
N SER A 89 -26.72 14.13 -7.16
CA SER A 89 -25.94 15.35 -7.25
C SER A 89 -24.45 15.07 -7.02
N LEU A 90 -23.62 16.09 -7.25
CA LEU A 90 -22.18 16.01 -7.01
C LEU A 90 -21.89 15.64 -5.54
N PRO A 91 -20.89 14.78 -5.28
CA PRO A 91 -20.57 14.35 -3.93
C PRO A 91 -19.98 15.51 -3.12
N ALA A 92 -20.21 15.51 -1.81
CA ALA A 92 -19.44 16.36 -0.91
C ALA A 92 -18.02 15.77 -0.73
N VAL A 93 -17.02 16.64 -0.67
CA VAL A 93 -15.61 16.25 -0.50
C VAL A 93 -15.19 16.47 0.94
N LEU A 94 -14.83 15.38 1.61
CA LEU A 94 -14.24 15.39 2.95
C LEU A 94 -12.71 15.33 2.84
N SER A 95 -12.05 16.41 3.25
CA SER A 95 -10.60 16.52 3.28
C SER A 95 -10.08 16.61 4.71
N VAL A 96 -8.99 15.91 5.01
CA VAL A 96 -8.32 15.95 6.31
C VAL A 96 -6.85 16.26 6.12
N THR A 97 -6.38 17.35 6.73
CA THR A 97 -4.98 17.78 6.64
C THR A 97 -4.10 17.11 7.70
N GLN A 98 -2.80 17.00 7.43
CA GLN A 98 -1.83 16.47 8.39
C GLN A 98 -1.77 17.32 9.67
N GLY A 99 -1.98 18.64 9.55
CA GLY A 99 -2.03 19.59 10.66
C GLY A 99 -3.23 19.42 11.59
N GLY A 100 -4.22 18.61 11.21
CA GLY A 100 -5.35 18.27 12.07
C GLY A 100 -6.62 19.06 11.80
N THR A 101 -6.85 19.54 10.57
CA THR A 101 -8.12 20.17 10.20
C THR A 101 -8.89 19.27 9.24
N ALA A 102 -10.13 18.92 9.62
CA ALA A 102 -11.06 18.22 8.75
C ALA A 102 -12.08 19.23 8.18
N ARG A 103 -12.38 19.12 6.90
CA ARG A 103 -13.28 20.02 6.17
C ARG A 103 -14.18 19.26 5.23
N VAL A 104 -15.43 19.69 5.14
CA VAL A 104 -16.40 19.21 4.16
C VAL A 104 -16.71 20.34 3.20
N HIS A 105 -16.50 20.09 1.92
CA HIS A 105 -16.86 20.99 0.83
C HIS A 105 -18.00 20.37 0.05
N SER A 106 -18.96 21.17 -0.38
CA SER A 106 -20.00 20.75 -1.32
C SER A 106 -19.94 21.63 -2.56
N ALA A 107 -20.39 21.09 -3.69
CA ALA A 107 -20.68 21.93 -4.83
C ALA A 107 -21.76 22.93 -4.42
N ALA A 108 -21.53 24.22 -4.65
CA ALA A 108 -22.57 25.22 -4.53
C ALA A 108 -23.70 24.79 -5.46
N ALA A 109 -24.93 24.70 -4.95
CA ALA A 109 -26.08 24.55 -5.82
C ALA A 109 -26.05 25.74 -6.77
N ALA A 110 -25.81 25.50 -8.06
CA ALA A 110 -25.92 26.55 -9.07
C ALA A 110 -27.29 27.19 -8.84
N ALA A 111 -27.30 28.47 -8.46
CA ALA A 111 -28.54 29.19 -8.23
C ALA A 111 -29.43 28.94 -9.45
N ALA A 112 -30.59 28.33 -9.22
CA ALA A 112 -31.54 28.01 -10.27
C ALA A 112 -31.89 29.32 -11.00
N GLY A 113 -31.25 29.58 -12.16
CA GLY A 113 -31.39 30.87 -12.82
C GLY A 113 -30.52 31.12 -14.05
N GLU A 114 -29.31 30.58 -14.17
CA GLU A 114 -28.45 30.86 -15.34
C GLU A 114 -28.10 29.58 -16.09
N GLN A 115 -28.89 29.25 -17.11
CA GLN A 115 -28.44 28.38 -18.19
C GLN A 115 -27.47 29.17 -19.08
N PRO A 116 -26.26 28.67 -19.38
CA PRO A 116 -25.39 29.31 -20.36
C PRO A 116 -25.98 29.12 -21.76
N GLN A 117 -26.20 30.22 -22.49
CA GLN A 117 -26.79 30.23 -23.85
C GLN A 117 -25.81 29.84 -24.96
N ASP A 118 -24.56 29.52 -24.65
CA ASP A 118 -23.56 29.13 -25.66
C ASP A 118 -22.94 27.78 -25.28
N GLY A 119 -22.77 26.89 -26.27
CA GLY A 119 -22.26 25.52 -26.14
C GLY A 119 -20.79 25.39 -25.70
N GLY A 120 -20.35 26.20 -24.73
CA GLY A 120 -19.07 26.11 -24.06
C GLY A 120 -19.14 25.22 -22.81
N SER A 121 -18.05 24.50 -22.55
CA SER A 121 -17.82 23.67 -21.35
C SER A 121 -18.39 24.34 -20.09
N ALA A 122 -19.26 23.63 -19.37
CA ALA A 122 -19.83 24.08 -18.11
C ALA A 122 -18.73 24.64 -17.19
N ALA A 123 -18.96 25.84 -16.65
CA ALA A 123 -18.03 26.45 -15.70
C ALA A 123 -17.80 25.49 -14.52
N PRO A 124 -16.57 25.39 -14.00
CA PRO A 124 -16.29 24.52 -12.86
C PRO A 124 -17.20 24.92 -11.71
N ALA A 125 -17.89 23.94 -11.11
CA ALA A 125 -18.77 24.20 -9.98
C ALA A 125 -17.96 24.90 -8.87
N ALA A 126 -18.46 26.03 -8.36
CA ALA A 126 -17.85 26.66 -7.20
C ALA A 126 -18.05 25.73 -5.99
N TRP A 127 -16.98 25.49 -5.22
CA TRP A 127 -17.03 24.63 -4.05
C TRP A 127 -17.01 25.46 -2.79
N GLU A 128 -18.04 25.32 -1.97
CA GLU A 128 -18.18 26.06 -0.73
C GLU A 128 -17.82 25.17 0.46
N GLN A 129 -17.07 25.74 1.40
CA GLN A 129 -16.75 25.08 2.65
C GLN A 129 -17.99 25.08 3.56
N GLN A 130 -18.66 23.94 3.64
CA GLN A 130 -19.83 23.76 4.50
C GLN A 130 -19.43 23.70 5.97
N ARG A 131 -18.38 22.94 6.28
CA ARG A 131 -17.96 22.69 7.67
C ARG A 131 -16.46 22.53 7.81
N SER A 132 -15.99 22.86 9.01
CA SER A 132 -14.63 22.57 9.46
C SER A 132 -14.59 22.25 10.95
N TRP A 133 -13.84 21.24 11.34
CA TRP A 133 -13.57 20.91 12.74
C TRP A 133 -12.11 20.48 12.94
N GLN A 134 -11.69 20.46 14.20
CA GLN A 134 -10.32 20.10 14.58
C GLN A 134 -10.22 18.61 14.94
N VAL A 135 -9.21 17.96 14.41
CA VAL A 135 -8.80 16.60 14.72
C VAL A 135 -7.36 16.63 15.28
N PRO A 136 -6.88 15.58 15.96
CA PRO A 136 -5.52 15.59 16.50
C PRO A 136 -4.47 15.83 15.39
N PRO A 137 -3.42 16.62 15.66
CA PRO A 137 -2.38 16.89 14.68
C PRO A 137 -1.56 15.62 14.37
N GLN A 138 -0.75 15.67 13.32
CA GLN A 138 0.05 14.55 12.81
C GLN A 138 -0.82 13.38 12.30
N VAL A 139 -1.85 13.71 11.52
CA VAL A 139 -2.70 12.71 10.87
C VAL A 139 -1.87 11.87 9.90
N CYS A 140 -1.91 10.55 10.07
CA CYS A 140 -1.16 9.58 9.29
C CYS A 140 -2.05 8.82 8.31
N SER A 141 -3.27 8.46 8.72
CA SER A 141 -4.23 7.71 7.94
C SER A 141 -5.64 8.13 8.30
N THR A 142 -6.55 8.05 7.33
CA THR A 142 -7.98 8.23 7.55
C THR A 142 -8.75 7.17 6.78
N ALA A 143 -9.93 6.83 7.26
CA ALA A 143 -10.89 6.03 6.52
C ALA A 143 -12.29 6.59 6.78
N TYR A 144 -13.18 6.51 5.80
CA TYR A 144 -14.55 6.96 5.91
C TYR A 144 -15.48 5.80 5.56
N ASP A 145 -16.51 5.62 6.37
CA ASP A 145 -17.61 4.70 6.08
C ASP A 145 -18.85 5.48 5.70
N ALA A 146 -19.26 5.35 4.44
CA ALA A 146 -20.45 6.01 3.91
C ALA A 146 -21.74 5.47 4.54
N ALA A 147 -21.77 4.20 4.97
CA ALA A 147 -22.97 3.59 5.55
C ALA A 147 -23.29 4.14 6.94
N SER A 148 -22.26 4.31 7.79
CA SER A 148 -22.43 4.88 9.13
C SER A 148 -22.20 6.39 9.20
N GLY A 149 -21.68 7.01 8.14
CA GLY A 149 -21.29 8.42 8.13
C GLY A 149 -20.09 8.74 9.03
N ARG A 150 -19.31 7.72 9.43
CA ARG A 150 -18.22 7.86 10.40
C ARG A 150 -16.86 8.01 9.72
N LEU A 151 -16.06 8.94 10.24
CA LEU A 151 -14.68 9.17 9.87
C LEU A 151 -13.74 8.64 10.96
N ALA A 152 -12.90 7.67 10.62
CA ALA A 152 -11.80 7.23 11.48
C ALA A 152 -10.53 8.02 11.17
N VAL A 153 -9.92 8.60 12.19
CA VAL A 153 -8.68 9.38 12.08
C VAL A 153 -7.60 8.74 12.94
N GLY A 154 -6.51 8.33 12.28
CA GLY A 154 -5.31 7.79 12.90
C GLY A 154 -4.16 8.78 12.83
N CYS A 155 -3.56 9.08 13.97
CA CYS A 155 -2.45 10.00 14.09
C CYS A 155 -1.20 9.31 14.64
N GLU A 156 -0.08 10.03 14.57
CA GLU A 156 1.14 9.71 15.31
C GLU A 156 1.11 10.40 16.68
N GLY A 157 1.21 9.62 17.74
CA GLY A 157 1.19 10.09 19.13
C GLY A 157 -0.21 10.23 19.76
N ALA A 158 -1.28 10.28 18.96
CA ALA A 158 -2.66 10.35 19.46
C ALA A 158 -3.48 9.08 19.19
N GLU A 159 -4.40 8.80 20.12
CA GLU A 159 -5.33 7.67 20.04
C GLU A 159 -6.20 7.71 18.78
N LEU A 160 -6.69 6.54 18.36
CA LEU A 160 -7.58 6.43 17.21
C LEU A 160 -8.94 7.03 17.58
N ARG A 161 -9.42 7.97 16.77
CA ARG A 161 -10.69 8.68 17.01
C ARG A 161 -11.67 8.46 15.87
N LEU A 162 -12.93 8.24 16.23
CA LEU A 162 -14.07 8.22 15.33
C LEU A 162 -14.82 9.52 15.49
N PHE A 163 -15.00 10.22 14.38
CA PHE A 163 -15.83 11.41 14.26
C PHE A 163 -17.05 11.09 13.44
N ASP A 164 -18.18 11.71 13.77
CA ASP A 164 -19.30 11.75 12.85
C ASP A 164 -19.05 12.85 11.81
N ALA A 165 -19.09 12.51 10.52
CA ALA A 165 -18.82 13.48 9.46
C ALA A 165 -19.97 14.48 9.28
N SER A 166 -21.16 14.15 9.79
CA SER A 166 -22.34 15.02 9.72
C SER A 166 -22.30 16.13 10.79
N SER A 167 -21.95 15.80 12.03
CA SER A 167 -21.84 16.79 13.12
C SER A 167 -20.43 17.36 13.29
N GLY A 168 -19.38 16.61 12.90
CA GLY A 168 -17.99 16.91 13.23
C GLY A 168 -17.63 16.59 14.69
N GLU A 169 -18.54 15.99 15.45
CA GLU A 169 -18.32 15.64 16.86
C GLU A 169 -17.55 14.32 17.01
N LEU A 170 -16.86 14.20 18.15
CA LEU A 170 -16.16 12.98 18.52
C LEU A 170 -17.17 11.92 18.96
N ALA A 171 -17.43 10.93 18.11
CA ALA A 171 -18.31 9.81 18.42
C ALA A 171 -17.64 8.81 19.38
N PHE A 172 -16.36 8.48 19.14
CA PHE A 172 -15.66 7.49 19.96
C PHE A 172 -14.14 7.66 19.94
N ALA A 173 -13.47 7.30 21.04
CA ALA A 173 -12.02 7.28 21.15
C ALA A 173 -11.54 5.90 21.60
N PHE A 174 -10.73 5.26 20.76
CA PHE A 174 -10.14 3.95 21.02
C PHE A 174 -8.77 4.10 21.68
N LYS A 175 -8.57 3.32 22.73
CA LYS A 175 -7.29 3.24 23.42
C LYS A 175 -6.32 2.32 22.67
N GLY A 176 -5.04 2.55 22.90
CA GLY A 176 -3.98 1.69 22.42
C GLY A 176 -4.01 0.28 23.00
N GLY A 177 -2.95 -0.48 22.71
CA GLY A 177 -2.74 -1.81 23.26
C GLY A 177 -2.63 -1.81 24.79
N LYS A 178 -2.58 -3.01 25.37
CA LYS A 178 -2.41 -3.16 26.83
C LYS A 178 -1.10 -2.50 27.26
N PRO A 179 -1.05 -1.83 28.43
CA PRO A 179 0.20 -1.34 28.97
C PRO A 179 1.18 -2.50 29.19
N ASN A 180 2.47 -2.20 29.07
CA ASN A 180 3.54 -3.12 29.40
C ASN A 180 3.51 -3.46 30.91
N LYS A 181 4.33 -4.43 31.35
CA LYS A 181 4.42 -4.83 32.77
C LYS A 181 4.70 -3.65 33.74
N VAL A 182 5.25 -2.56 33.22
CA VAL A 182 5.60 -1.32 33.96
C VAL A 182 4.46 -0.27 33.90
N GLY A 183 3.30 -0.59 33.33
CA GLY A 183 2.17 0.33 33.22
C GLY A 183 2.28 1.36 32.08
N LEU A 184 3.39 1.37 31.34
CA LEU A 184 3.60 2.27 30.20
C LEU A 184 2.88 1.76 28.95
N VAL A 185 2.21 2.67 28.23
CA VAL A 185 1.58 2.41 26.93
C VAL A 185 2.41 3.07 25.84
N ASP A 186 2.79 2.31 24.82
CA ASP A 186 3.48 2.86 23.65
C ASP A 186 2.60 3.95 23.02
N LYS A 187 3.24 5.07 22.65
CA LYS A 187 2.55 6.15 21.94
C LYS A 187 1.85 5.55 20.70
N PRO A 188 0.55 5.78 20.49
CA PRO A 188 -0.15 5.22 19.35
C PRO A 188 0.43 5.76 18.04
N TRP A 189 0.59 4.90 17.04
CA TRP A 189 1.03 5.30 15.71
C TRP A 189 0.21 4.53 14.68
N ASN A 190 -0.89 5.13 14.23
CA ASN A 190 -1.85 4.45 13.35
C ASN A 190 -1.57 4.86 11.90
N THR A 191 -1.06 3.93 11.09
CA THR A 191 -0.53 4.21 9.75
C THR A 191 -1.46 3.80 8.62
N ALA A 192 -2.40 2.89 8.88
CA ALA A 192 -3.41 2.47 7.92
C ALA A 192 -4.69 2.09 8.68
N ILE A 193 -5.86 2.41 8.14
CA ILE A 193 -7.17 2.13 8.75
C ILE A 193 -8.12 1.64 7.65
N ALA A 194 -8.94 0.64 7.96
CA ALA A 194 -10.02 0.19 7.10
C ALA A 194 -11.25 -0.19 7.93
N PHE A 195 -12.45 0.17 7.44
CA PHE A 195 -13.73 -0.17 8.07
C PHE A 195 -14.18 -1.55 7.61
N LEU A 196 -14.58 -2.38 8.56
CA LEU A 196 -15.21 -3.65 8.24
C LEU A 196 -16.69 -3.42 7.94
N PRO A 197 -17.24 -4.11 6.92
CA PRO A 197 -18.66 -4.06 6.65
C PRO A 197 -19.43 -4.58 7.88
N PRO A 198 -20.66 -4.08 8.12
CA PRO A 198 -21.51 -4.59 9.19
C PRO A 198 -21.71 -6.09 8.98
N SER A 199 -21.27 -6.90 9.93
CA SER A 199 -21.43 -8.36 9.85
C SER A 199 -22.92 -8.69 9.91
N SER A 200 -23.48 -9.31 8.87
CA SER A 200 -24.82 -9.92 8.89
C SER A 200 -24.97 -11.04 9.93
N THR A 201 -23.86 -11.49 10.51
CA THR A 201 -23.77 -12.52 11.53
C THR A 201 -23.87 -11.97 12.95
N SER A 202 -25.04 -11.45 13.31
CA SER A 202 -25.60 -11.60 14.67
C SER A 202 -26.95 -12.33 14.67
N SER A 203 -27.35 -12.94 13.55
CA SER A 203 -28.58 -13.74 13.44
C SER A 203 -28.33 -15.12 12.82
N SER A 204 -27.86 -16.08 13.63
CA SER A 204 -28.15 -17.52 13.43
C SER A 204 -27.67 -18.33 14.63
N GLY A 205 -28.39 -18.17 15.74
CA GLY A 205 -28.47 -19.14 16.83
C GLY A 205 -29.92 -19.18 17.26
N GLY A 206 -30.67 -20.19 16.80
CA GLY A 206 -32.07 -20.40 17.18
C GLY A 206 -33.03 -20.40 16.00
N GLY A 207 -33.07 -21.52 15.27
CA GLY A 207 -34.27 -21.88 14.53
C GLY A 207 -35.33 -22.40 15.49
N ALA A 208 -36.57 -22.05 15.18
CA ALA A 208 -37.84 -22.66 15.59
C ALA A 208 -38.51 -22.22 16.91
N ALA A 209 -39.71 -21.67 16.67
CA ALA A 209 -40.98 -21.90 17.35
C ALA A 209 -41.46 -20.87 18.38
N ALA A 210 -42.68 -20.40 18.10
CA ALA A 210 -43.54 -19.57 18.91
C ALA A 210 -43.84 -20.20 20.29
N GLY A 211 -44.06 -19.33 21.28
CA GLY A 211 -44.77 -19.70 22.50
C GLY A 211 -44.33 -18.94 23.76
N GLY A 212 -45.14 -17.97 24.17
CA GLY A 212 -45.63 -17.87 25.55
C GLY A 212 -44.68 -17.43 26.68
N SER A 213 -45.07 -16.31 27.27
CA SER A 213 -45.14 -16.02 28.71
C SER A 213 -43.97 -15.32 29.41
N SER A 214 -44.40 -14.60 30.44
CA SER A 214 -43.82 -13.47 31.12
C SER A 214 -42.99 -13.83 32.34
N ASP A 215 -42.22 -12.85 32.79
CA ASP A 215 -41.67 -12.65 34.13
C ASP A 215 -40.48 -13.53 34.57
N ALA A 216 -39.28 -12.93 34.52
CA ALA A 216 -38.34 -12.96 35.64
C ALA A 216 -37.39 -11.75 35.58
N ALA A 217 -37.47 -10.92 36.62
CA ALA A 217 -36.73 -9.69 36.78
C ALA A 217 -35.33 -9.89 37.39
N ALA A 218 -34.49 -8.89 37.11
CA ALA A 218 -33.40 -8.33 37.93
C ALA A 218 -31.99 -8.95 37.85
N GLY A 219 -31.10 -8.22 37.18
CA GLY A 219 -29.67 -8.17 37.52
C GLY A 219 -28.70 -7.99 36.35
N GLY A 220 -28.41 -6.74 35.97
CA GLY A 220 -27.25 -6.40 35.11
C GLY A 220 -27.59 -5.52 33.91
N SER A 221 -27.02 -4.32 33.91
CA SER A 221 -27.04 -3.25 32.89
C SER A 221 -27.57 -3.62 31.50
N GLY A 222 -28.66 -2.96 31.10
CA GLY A 222 -29.31 -3.12 29.81
C GLY A 222 -28.40 -2.77 28.62
N ASP A 223 -27.92 -3.80 27.94
CA ASP A 223 -27.53 -3.72 26.54
C ASP A 223 -28.79 -3.92 25.69
N ALA A 224 -29.26 -2.85 25.05
CA ALA A 224 -30.28 -2.96 24.02
C ALA A 224 -29.74 -3.80 22.85
N PRO A 225 -30.47 -4.82 22.37
CA PRO A 225 -30.06 -5.58 21.19
C PRO A 225 -30.37 -4.71 19.95
N GLY A 226 -29.37 -4.09 19.32
CA GLY A 226 -29.61 -3.46 18.01
C GLY A 226 -28.73 -2.31 17.52
N ALA A 227 -27.73 -1.82 18.27
CA ALA A 227 -26.78 -0.86 17.71
C ALA A 227 -25.57 -1.61 17.13
N ALA A 228 -25.51 -1.81 15.81
CA ALA A 228 -24.37 -2.43 15.15
C ALA A 228 -23.09 -1.64 15.46
N GLY A 229 -22.17 -2.26 16.21
CA GLY A 229 -20.87 -1.66 16.55
C GLY A 229 -20.03 -1.41 15.30
N THR A 230 -19.34 -0.27 15.24
CA THR A 230 -18.37 0.02 14.19
C THR A 230 -17.12 -0.81 14.40
N ARG A 231 -16.78 -1.64 13.42
CA ARG A 231 -15.58 -2.47 13.43
C ARG A 231 -14.50 -1.89 12.51
N LEU A 232 -13.26 -1.84 13.01
CA LEU A 232 -12.12 -1.24 12.30
C LEU A 232 -10.91 -2.16 12.37
N VAL A 233 -10.20 -2.30 11.25
CA VAL A 233 -8.87 -2.89 11.20
C VAL A 233 -7.85 -1.77 11.07
N VAL A 234 -6.85 -1.76 11.95
CA VAL A 234 -5.85 -0.70 12.04
C VAL A 234 -4.44 -1.28 12.03
N GLY A 235 -3.63 -0.78 11.11
CA GLY A 235 -2.21 -1.03 11.01
C GLY A 235 -1.43 0.03 11.76
N THR A 236 -0.43 -0.41 12.52
CA THR A 236 0.40 0.49 13.31
C THR A 236 1.83 0.61 12.79
N GLY A 237 2.48 1.72 13.16
CA GLY A 237 3.90 1.95 12.97
C GLY A 237 4.80 0.91 13.64
N TYR A 238 4.28 0.28 14.69
CA TYR A 238 4.95 -0.75 15.49
C TYR A 238 4.59 -2.16 15.03
N HIS A 239 4.49 -2.38 13.71
CA HIS A 239 4.35 -3.72 13.11
C HIS A 239 3.21 -4.57 13.71
N LYS A 240 2.19 -3.92 14.28
CA LYS A 240 1.05 -4.56 14.92
C LYS A 240 -0.22 -4.20 14.19
N LEU A 241 -1.08 -5.19 13.97
CA LEU A 241 -2.42 -5.01 13.50
C LEU A 241 -3.39 -5.10 14.67
N ARG A 242 -4.34 -4.17 14.74
CA ARG A 242 -5.36 -4.10 15.79
C ARG A 242 -6.75 -4.14 15.17
N LEU A 243 -7.64 -4.94 15.77
CA LEU A 243 -9.06 -4.94 15.47
C LEU A 243 -9.79 -4.23 16.59
N TYR A 244 -10.58 -3.23 16.24
CA TYR A 244 -11.43 -2.48 17.15
C TYR A 244 -12.89 -2.75 16.85
N ASP A 245 -13.70 -2.80 17.90
CA ASP A 245 -15.16 -2.85 17.82
C ASP A 245 -15.72 -1.85 18.84
N SER A 246 -16.45 -0.85 18.38
CA SER A 246 -16.99 0.19 19.27
C SER A 246 -18.01 -0.35 20.26
N ALA A 247 -18.70 -1.46 19.95
CA ALA A 247 -19.68 -2.06 20.84
C ALA A 247 -19.00 -2.87 21.97
N ALA A 248 -17.89 -3.54 21.67
CA ALA A 248 -17.18 -4.34 22.67
C ALA A 248 -16.32 -3.49 23.63
N GLY A 249 -15.94 -2.27 23.23
CA GLY A 249 -15.34 -1.28 24.11
C GLY A 249 -14.15 -0.54 23.51
N LYS A 250 -13.44 0.20 24.38
CA LYS A 250 -12.37 1.13 23.95
C LYS A 250 -11.06 0.45 23.54
N ARG A 251 -10.82 -0.80 23.93
CA ARG A 251 -9.56 -1.51 23.69
C ARG A 251 -9.66 -2.40 22.43
N PRO A 252 -8.52 -2.73 21.80
CA PRO A 252 -8.56 -3.64 20.67
C PRO A 252 -9.03 -5.03 21.11
N GLN A 253 -9.96 -5.62 20.37
CA GLN A 253 -10.43 -7.00 20.57
C GLN A 253 -9.35 -8.01 20.19
N MET A 254 -8.51 -7.64 19.22
CA MET A 254 -7.41 -8.46 18.73
C MET A 254 -6.20 -7.59 18.47
N GLU A 255 -5.02 -8.07 18.87
CA GLU A 255 -3.72 -7.48 18.54
C GLU A 255 -2.82 -8.59 17.99
N LEU A 256 -2.39 -8.44 16.73
CA LEU A 256 -1.51 -9.37 16.04
C LEU A 256 -0.21 -8.66 15.69
N SER A 257 0.92 -9.24 16.08
CA SER A 257 2.23 -8.75 15.65
C SER A 257 2.59 -9.37 14.32
N TRP A 258 2.94 -8.54 13.35
CA TRP A 258 3.23 -8.95 11.98
C TRP A 258 4.60 -8.44 11.54
N SER A 259 5.50 -9.39 11.23
CA SER A 259 6.84 -9.08 10.71
C SER A 259 7.61 -8.05 11.57
N LYS A 260 8.70 -7.50 11.02
CA LYS A 260 9.56 -6.49 11.63
C LYS A 260 9.37 -5.09 11.02
N GLY A 261 8.56 -4.98 9.98
CA GLY A 261 8.35 -3.75 9.23
C GLY A 261 7.05 -3.02 9.62
N ARG A 262 7.09 -1.69 9.57
CA ARG A 262 5.90 -0.82 9.68
C ARG A 262 4.83 -1.20 8.66
N ILE A 263 3.58 -1.31 9.10
CA ILE A 263 2.43 -1.47 8.20
C ILE A 263 2.20 -0.13 7.49
N THR A 264 2.12 -0.14 6.17
CA THR A 264 2.00 1.07 5.36
C THR A 264 0.69 1.12 4.58
N ALA A 265 0.10 -0.02 4.25
CA ALA A 265 -1.15 -0.11 3.52
C ALA A 265 -1.98 -1.29 4.01
N LEU A 266 -3.30 -1.12 3.98
CA LEU A 266 -4.31 -2.14 4.25
C LEU A 266 -5.35 -2.11 3.15
N ALA A 267 -5.86 -3.28 2.76
CA ALA A 267 -7.04 -3.38 1.91
C ALA A 267 -7.95 -4.47 2.46
N LEU A 268 -9.25 -4.19 2.58
CA LEU A 268 -10.23 -5.18 2.99
C LEU A 268 -10.85 -5.83 1.78
N GLU A 269 -11.16 -7.12 1.90
CA GLU A 269 -12.03 -7.78 0.94
C GLU A 269 -13.49 -7.38 1.18
N PRO A 270 -14.32 -7.32 0.12
CA PRO A 270 -15.73 -6.95 0.23
C PRO A 270 -16.54 -7.83 1.19
N ASP A 271 -16.11 -9.08 1.37
CA ASP A 271 -16.73 -10.03 2.30
C ASP A 271 -16.45 -9.72 3.78
N GLY A 272 -15.53 -8.80 4.07
CA GLY A 272 -15.11 -8.44 5.42
C GLY A 272 -14.41 -9.55 6.21
N ARG A 273 -14.10 -10.69 5.58
CA ARG A 273 -13.47 -11.85 6.23
C ARG A 273 -11.95 -11.78 6.15
N ARG A 274 -11.43 -11.26 5.04
CA ARG A 274 -9.99 -11.19 4.79
C ARG A 274 -9.51 -9.76 4.63
N CYS A 275 -8.29 -9.53 5.08
CA CYS A 275 -7.59 -8.26 4.96
C CYS A 275 -6.19 -8.48 4.39
N TRP A 276 -5.81 -7.67 3.40
CA TRP A 276 -4.48 -7.63 2.83
C TRP A 276 -3.63 -6.59 3.55
N VAL A 277 -2.46 -7.01 4.03
CA VAL A 277 -1.56 -6.18 4.83
C VAL A 277 -0.23 -6.02 4.11
N GLY A 278 0.18 -4.77 3.87
CA GLY A 278 1.46 -4.41 3.26
C GLY A 278 2.38 -3.64 4.21
N ASN A 279 3.69 -3.89 4.12
CA ASN A 279 4.69 -3.17 4.91
C ASN A 279 5.66 -2.34 4.07
N GLY A 280 6.44 -1.54 4.81
CA GLY A 280 7.54 -0.74 4.28
C GLY A 280 8.70 -1.53 3.66
N GLN A 281 8.72 -2.86 3.78
CA GLN A 281 9.79 -3.73 3.28
C GLN A 281 9.35 -4.59 2.08
N GLY A 282 8.11 -4.44 1.60
CA GLY A 282 7.60 -5.14 0.42
C GLY A 282 7.04 -6.53 0.69
N GLN A 283 6.72 -6.84 1.95
CA GLN A 283 5.92 -8.01 2.27
C GLN A 283 4.45 -7.65 2.18
N LEU A 284 3.69 -8.58 1.61
CA LEU A 284 2.25 -8.50 1.43
C LEU A 284 1.66 -9.83 1.89
N GLU A 285 0.77 -9.81 2.87
CA GLU A 285 0.17 -11.02 3.43
C GLU A 285 -1.35 -10.89 3.60
N VAL A 286 -2.04 -12.02 3.50
CA VAL A 286 -3.47 -12.14 3.81
C VAL A 286 -3.62 -12.43 5.28
N LEU A 287 -4.41 -11.63 5.96
CA LEU A 287 -4.96 -11.92 7.27
C LEU A 287 -6.39 -12.44 7.12
N ASP A 288 -6.66 -13.59 7.72
CA ASP A 288 -8.01 -14.06 8.01
C ASP A 288 -8.45 -13.47 9.37
N LEU A 289 -9.52 -12.67 9.36
CA LEU A 289 -10.02 -11.97 10.54
C LEU A 289 -10.83 -12.89 11.46
N GLU A 290 -11.51 -13.90 10.92
CA GLU A 290 -12.25 -14.90 11.70
C GLU A 290 -11.26 -15.84 12.40
N ALA A 291 -10.31 -16.38 11.64
CA ALA A 291 -9.30 -17.29 12.18
C ALA A 291 -8.15 -16.58 12.91
N ARG A 292 -8.09 -15.24 12.86
CA ARG A 292 -7.09 -14.39 13.53
C ARG A 292 -5.64 -14.76 13.20
N ARG A 293 -5.38 -15.20 11.97
CA ARG A 293 -4.05 -15.66 11.53
C ARG A 293 -3.75 -15.28 10.09
N PHE A 294 -2.47 -15.08 9.82
CA PHE A 294 -2.01 -14.86 8.46
C PHE A 294 -2.13 -16.16 7.66
N SER A 295 -2.88 -16.13 6.57
CA SER A 295 -3.21 -17.31 5.75
C SER A 295 -2.31 -17.46 4.53
N GLY A 296 -1.42 -16.49 4.26
CA GLY A 296 -0.27 -16.64 3.37
C GLY A 296 0.26 -15.34 2.77
N ALA A 297 1.45 -15.41 2.19
CA ALA A 297 2.21 -14.27 1.68
C ALA A 297 2.26 -14.23 0.15
N ILE A 298 2.15 -13.03 -0.42
CA ILE A 298 2.47 -12.72 -1.81
C ILE A 298 3.92 -12.25 -1.87
N LYS A 299 4.70 -12.89 -2.74
CA LYS A 299 6.11 -12.57 -2.99
C LYS A 299 6.26 -11.76 -4.27
N GLY A 300 7.35 -10.99 -4.37
CA GLY A 300 7.74 -10.30 -5.61
C GLY A 300 7.52 -8.79 -5.63
N LEU A 301 7.02 -8.22 -4.53
CA LEU A 301 7.06 -6.77 -4.29
C LEU A 301 8.46 -6.41 -3.76
N ALA A 302 9.06 -5.35 -4.30
CA ALA A 302 10.37 -4.86 -3.87
C ALA A 302 10.24 -3.43 -3.34
N GLY A 303 10.48 -3.25 -2.04
CA GLY A 303 10.37 -1.96 -1.35
C GLY A 303 9.01 -1.70 -0.70
N SER A 304 8.79 -0.49 -0.19
CA SER A 304 7.58 -0.16 0.59
C SER A 304 6.29 -0.24 -0.25
N ALA A 305 5.32 -1.02 0.22
CA ALA A 305 3.96 -1.03 -0.31
C ALA A 305 3.28 0.30 0.02
N ARG A 306 2.94 1.08 -1.00
CA ARG A 306 2.37 2.43 -0.84
C ARG A 306 0.85 2.42 -0.79
N ALA A 307 0.24 1.63 -1.67
CA ALA A 307 -1.20 1.49 -1.75
C ALA A 307 -1.57 0.05 -2.10
N LEU A 308 -2.65 -0.42 -1.51
CA LEU A 308 -3.29 -1.70 -1.76
C LEU A 308 -4.78 -1.42 -1.90
N VAL A 309 -5.40 -1.97 -2.95
CA VAL A 309 -6.84 -1.87 -3.15
C VAL A 309 -7.32 -3.20 -3.70
N VAL A 310 -8.39 -3.74 -3.11
CA VAL A 310 -9.10 -4.92 -3.64
C VAL A 310 -10.19 -4.42 -4.57
N HIS A 311 -10.37 -5.09 -5.70
CA HIS A 311 -11.47 -4.83 -6.61
C HIS A 311 -12.81 -5.01 -5.86
N PRO A 312 -13.83 -4.16 -6.07
CA PRO A 312 -15.11 -4.31 -5.38
C PRO A 312 -15.80 -5.67 -5.62
N GLY A 313 -15.53 -6.33 -6.75
CA GLY A 313 -15.95 -7.72 -6.98
C GLY A 313 -15.15 -8.80 -6.22
N GLY A 314 -14.10 -8.43 -5.48
CA GLY A 314 -13.31 -9.34 -4.62
C GLY A 314 -12.27 -10.22 -5.34
N GLU A 315 -12.23 -10.21 -6.67
CA GLU A 315 -11.42 -11.16 -7.44
C GLU A 315 -9.93 -10.80 -7.53
N VAL A 316 -9.63 -9.50 -7.58
CA VAL A 316 -8.29 -8.98 -7.90
C VAL A 316 -7.82 -7.98 -6.84
N LEU A 317 -6.55 -8.09 -6.47
CA LEU A 317 -5.83 -7.14 -5.62
C LEU A 317 -4.84 -6.34 -6.47
N ALA A 318 -5.02 -5.02 -6.50
CA ALA A 318 -4.03 -4.09 -7.02
C ALA A 318 -3.04 -3.68 -5.93
N SER A 319 -1.76 -3.69 -6.27
CA SER A 319 -0.68 -3.33 -5.36
C SER A 319 0.34 -2.44 -6.04
N VAL A 320 0.79 -1.44 -5.28
CA VAL A 320 1.69 -0.39 -5.75
C VAL A 320 2.85 -0.25 -4.78
N CYS A 321 4.06 -0.19 -5.32
CA CYS A 321 5.28 -0.24 -4.54
C CYS A 321 6.32 0.80 -5.01
N LEU A 322 7.32 1.06 -4.17
CA LEU A 322 8.45 1.94 -4.49
C LEU A 322 9.31 1.45 -5.67
N ASP A 323 9.15 0.20 -6.11
CA ASP A 323 9.80 -0.34 -7.31
C ASP A 323 9.25 0.17 -8.64
N ARG A 324 8.23 1.05 -8.62
CA ARG A 324 7.57 1.63 -9.80
C ARG A 324 6.82 0.61 -10.66
N TYR A 325 6.38 -0.50 -10.06
CA TYR A 325 5.49 -1.43 -10.75
C TYR A 325 4.10 -1.42 -10.11
N LEU A 326 3.08 -1.38 -10.95
CA LEU A 326 1.72 -1.79 -10.62
C LEU A 326 1.62 -3.30 -10.82
N ARG A 327 1.09 -4.00 -9.81
CA ARG A 327 0.87 -5.45 -9.88
C ARG A 327 -0.56 -5.78 -9.54
N LEU A 328 -1.16 -6.65 -10.34
CA LEU A 328 -2.47 -7.25 -10.10
C LEU A 328 -2.27 -8.70 -9.67
N HIS A 329 -2.86 -9.08 -8.55
CA HIS A 329 -2.85 -10.45 -8.05
C HIS A 329 -4.27 -10.98 -7.96
N SER A 330 -4.44 -12.27 -8.19
CA SER A 330 -5.72 -12.96 -7.90
C SER A 330 -5.86 -13.13 -6.40
N CYS A 331 -7.00 -12.75 -5.81
CA CYS A 331 -7.25 -12.92 -4.37
C CYS A 331 -7.36 -14.40 -3.97
N ALA A 332 -7.92 -15.24 -4.84
CA ALA A 332 -8.12 -16.66 -4.60
C ALA A 332 -6.80 -17.47 -4.66
N THR A 333 -6.05 -17.31 -5.76
CA THR A 333 -4.82 -18.10 -6.00
C THR A 333 -3.55 -17.43 -5.50
N ARG A 334 -3.61 -16.12 -5.22
CA ARG A 334 -2.47 -15.26 -4.83
C ARG A 334 -1.38 -15.16 -5.89
N GLN A 335 -1.70 -15.57 -7.12
CA GLN A 335 -0.79 -15.49 -8.24
C GLN A 335 -0.79 -14.10 -8.86
N LEU A 336 0.36 -13.72 -9.42
CA LEU A 336 0.52 -12.48 -10.18
C LEU A 336 -0.16 -12.64 -11.54
N LEU A 337 -1.19 -11.83 -11.79
CA LEU A 337 -1.92 -11.77 -13.05
C LEU A 337 -1.24 -10.82 -14.05
N ALA A 338 -0.93 -9.61 -13.58
CA ALA A 338 -0.33 -8.58 -14.42
C ALA A 338 0.75 -7.80 -13.67
N LYS A 339 1.77 -7.39 -14.42
CA LYS A 339 2.86 -6.55 -13.93
C LYS A 339 3.14 -5.44 -14.94
N VAL A 340 2.83 -4.21 -14.56
CA VAL A 340 2.94 -3.03 -15.42
C VAL A 340 3.98 -2.08 -14.83
N TYR A 341 4.90 -1.61 -15.68
CA TYR A 341 5.92 -0.65 -15.28
C TYR A 341 5.39 0.79 -15.41
N CYS A 342 5.51 1.55 -14.32
CA CYS A 342 5.19 2.98 -14.28
C CYS A 342 6.49 3.79 -14.43
N LYS A 343 6.50 4.79 -15.30
CA LYS A 343 7.68 5.67 -15.48
C LYS A 343 7.96 6.48 -14.21
N THR A 344 6.89 7.00 -13.61
CA THR A 344 6.90 7.76 -12.36
C THR A 344 6.63 6.85 -11.16
N LEU A 345 6.93 7.34 -9.96
CA LEU A 345 6.63 6.63 -8.71
C LEU A 345 5.11 6.70 -8.45
N PRO A 346 4.42 5.56 -8.48
CA PRO A 346 2.99 5.54 -8.19
C PRO A 346 2.75 5.72 -6.69
N THR A 347 1.87 6.66 -6.33
CA THR A 347 1.55 7.00 -4.92
C THR A 347 0.26 6.34 -4.43
N GLY A 348 -0.73 6.18 -5.31
CA GLY A 348 -2.02 5.56 -5.03
C GLY A 348 -2.51 4.70 -6.19
N VAL A 349 -3.54 3.90 -5.92
CA VAL A 349 -4.30 3.14 -6.93
C VAL A 349 -5.76 3.16 -6.51
N ALA A 350 -6.65 3.18 -7.49
CA ALA A 350 -8.09 3.00 -7.30
C ALA A 350 -8.63 2.20 -8.50
N PHE A 351 -9.67 1.40 -8.27
CA PHE A 351 -10.39 0.75 -9.36
C PHE A 351 -11.53 1.66 -9.78
N CYS A 352 -11.61 1.96 -11.08
CA CYS A 352 -12.74 2.69 -11.62
C CYS A 352 -13.98 1.79 -11.58
N PRO A 353 -15.12 2.25 -11.04
CA PRO A 353 -16.39 1.62 -11.32
C PRO A 353 -16.51 1.58 -12.85
N THR A 354 -16.62 0.39 -13.44
CA THR A 354 -16.66 0.22 -14.89
C THR A 354 -17.77 -0.77 -15.22
N ASP A 355 -18.74 -0.36 -16.02
CA ASP A 355 -19.67 -1.28 -16.66
C ASP A 355 -18.87 -2.20 -17.60
N ALA A 356 -19.07 -3.51 -17.48
CA ALA A 356 -18.37 -4.52 -18.29
C ALA A 356 -18.49 -4.29 -19.81
N SER A 357 -19.46 -3.49 -20.27
CA SER A 357 -19.70 -3.09 -21.66
C SER A 357 -18.67 -2.10 -22.24
N MET A 358 -17.92 -1.40 -21.39
CA MET A 358 -16.93 -0.39 -21.80
C MET A 358 -15.50 -0.95 -21.96
N LEU A 359 -15.27 -2.21 -21.55
CA LEU A 359 -14.00 -2.86 -21.82
C LEU A 359 -13.92 -3.11 -23.34
N PRO A 360 -12.82 -2.73 -24.02
CA PRO A 360 -12.59 -3.25 -25.36
C PRO A 360 -12.68 -4.77 -25.27
N PRO A 361 -13.32 -5.46 -26.24
CA PRO A 361 -13.40 -6.90 -26.21
C PRO A 361 -11.99 -7.41 -25.96
N LEU A 362 -11.80 -8.15 -24.88
CA LEU A 362 -10.53 -8.79 -24.60
C LEU A 362 -10.20 -9.58 -25.86
N GLU A 363 -9.25 -9.09 -26.66
CA GLU A 363 -8.61 -9.92 -27.67
C GLU A 363 -8.05 -11.08 -26.86
N GLN A 364 -8.79 -12.20 -26.90
CA GLN A 364 -8.27 -13.47 -26.45
C GLN A 364 -6.94 -13.59 -27.17
N PRO A 365 -5.82 -13.78 -26.45
CA PRO A 365 -4.53 -13.88 -27.10
C PRO A 365 -4.69 -14.91 -28.20
N ALA A 366 -4.48 -14.48 -29.45
CA ALA A 366 -4.63 -15.33 -30.61
C ALA A 366 -3.99 -16.67 -30.28
N ALA A 367 -4.73 -17.76 -30.49
CA ALA A 367 -4.36 -19.13 -30.11
C ALA A 367 -3.09 -19.66 -30.83
N GLY A 368 -2.22 -18.79 -31.33
CA GLY A 368 -0.96 -19.07 -32.00
C GLY A 368 0.26 -18.40 -31.35
N GLY A 369 0.19 -17.98 -30.08
CA GLY A 369 1.36 -17.49 -29.34
C GLY A 369 2.12 -18.62 -28.65
N ASP A 370 3.34 -18.92 -29.13
CA ASP A 370 4.34 -19.84 -28.54
C ASP A 370 4.16 -20.00 -27.02
N SER A 371 3.85 -21.21 -26.56
CA SER A 371 3.60 -21.46 -25.14
C SER A 371 4.79 -21.03 -24.27
N ALA A 372 4.55 -20.66 -23.01
CA ALA A 372 5.62 -20.31 -22.07
C ALA A 372 6.67 -21.42 -21.92
N GLU A 373 6.29 -22.67 -22.23
CA GLU A 373 7.15 -23.84 -22.26
C GLU A 373 8.03 -23.89 -23.52
N GLU A 374 7.48 -23.56 -24.68
CA GLU A 374 8.21 -23.43 -25.95
C GLU A 374 9.24 -22.31 -25.91
N ARG A 375 8.86 -21.18 -25.30
CA ARG A 375 9.78 -20.05 -25.04
C ARG A 375 10.91 -20.43 -24.06
N ARG A 376 10.65 -21.34 -23.11
CA ARG A 376 11.69 -21.89 -22.21
C ARG A 376 12.60 -22.87 -22.95
N ARG A 377 12.05 -23.72 -23.81
CA ARG A 377 12.78 -24.70 -24.63
C ARG A 377 13.73 -24.00 -25.59
N ARG A 378 13.26 -22.99 -26.32
CA ARG A 378 14.06 -22.15 -27.22
C ARG A 378 15.17 -21.39 -26.48
N LYS A 379 14.92 -20.97 -25.24
CA LYS A 379 15.94 -20.30 -24.40
C LYS A 379 17.00 -21.28 -23.87
N GLN A 380 16.62 -22.53 -23.60
CA GLN A 380 17.56 -23.59 -23.23
C GLN A 380 18.42 -24.04 -24.43
N GLU A 381 17.81 -24.19 -25.60
CA GLU A 381 18.48 -24.53 -26.85
C GLU A 381 19.54 -23.48 -27.23
N LYS A 382 19.14 -22.20 -27.25
CA LYS A 382 20.07 -21.08 -27.51
C LYS A 382 21.21 -20.98 -26.47
N LYS A 383 20.97 -21.46 -25.24
CA LYS A 383 22.01 -21.54 -24.20
C LYS A 383 22.95 -22.74 -24.41
N ARG A 384 22.46 -23.85 -24.98
CA ARG A 384 23.28 -25.00 -25.36
C ARG A 384 24.16 -24.66 -26.55
N GLU A 385 23.60 -24.02 -27.58
CA GLU A 385 24.36 -23.56 -28.76
C GLU A 385 25.49 -22.60 -28.38
N ARG A 386 25.23 -21.65 -27.47
CA ARG A 386 26.29 -20.74 -26.97
C ARG A 386 27.39 -21.48 -26.21
N ARG A 387 27.05 -22.56 -25.50
CA ARG A 387 28.05 -23.37 -24.78
C ARG A 387 28.85 -24.25 -25.74
N SER A 388 28.24 -24.79 -26.79
CA SER A 388 28.95 -25.55 -27.80
C SER A 388 29.85 -24.66 -28.66
N SER A 389 29.41 -23.45 -29.02
CA SER A 389 30.26 -22.49 -29.73
C SER A 389 31.44 -22.01 -28.90
N GLN A 390 31.24 -21.83 -27.60
CA GLN A 390 32.31 -21.44 -26.67
C GLN A 390 33.31 -22.57 -26.44
N ALA A 391 32.85 -23.82 -26.31
CA ALA A 391 33.72 -24.99 -26.20
C ALA A 391 34.50 -25.27 -27.50
N ALA A 392 33.89 -25.01 -28.67
CA ALA A 392 34.59 -25.13 -29.94
C ALA A 392 35.68 -24.07 -30.10
N ALA A 393 35.42 -22.83 -29.67
CA ALA A 393 36.41 -21.75 -29.68
C ALA A 393 37.63 -22.07 -28.78
N GLU A 394 37.40 -22.57 -27.56
CA GLU A 394 38.47 -23.01 -26.64
C GLU A 394 39.27 -24.21 -27.17
N ALA A 395 38.67 -25.08 -27.99
CA ALA A 395 39.37 -26.21 -28.61
C ALA A 395 40.26 -25.78 -29.79
N THR A 396 39.85 -24.79 -30.58
CA THR A 396 40.68 -24.20 -31.63
C THR A 396 41.87 -23.42 -31.06
N GLU A 397 41.72 -22.77 -29.92
CA GLU A 397 42.79 -22.02 -29.25
C GLU A 397 43.89 -22.96 -28.72
N LYS A 398 43.51 -24.14 -28.20
CA LYS A 398 44.47 -25.19 -27.80
C LYS A 398 45.12 -25.93 -28.96
N GLY A 399 44.47 -25.99 -30.13
CA GLY A 399 45.06 -26.58 -31.34
C GLY A 399 46.16 -25.70 -31.96
N SER A 400 46.09 -24.38 -31.78
CA SER A 400 47.12 -23.45 -32.24
C SER A 400 48.35 -23.35 -31.33
N GLU A 401 48.28 -23.85 -30.10
CA GLU A 401 49.43 -23.89 -29.17
C GLU A 401 50.32 -25.12 -29.41
N ASP A 402 49.79 -26.22 -29.94
CA ASP A 402 50.55 -27.44 -30.22
C ASP A 402 51.30 -27.41 -31.57
N GLU A 403 50.89 -26.58 -32.54
CA GLU A 403 51.61 -26.45 -33.83
C GLU A 403 52.78 -25.42 -33.78
N GLY A 404 52.90 -24.64 -32.71
CA GLY A 404 53.99 -23.68 -32.52
C GLY A 404 55.29 -24.27 -31.94
N MET A 405 55.27 -25.50 -31.43
CA MET A 405 56.41 -26.11 -30.72
C MET A 405 57.34 -26.96 -31.62
N ALA A 406 57.02 -27.12 -32.91
CA ALA A 406 57.76 -28.03 -33.81
C ALA A 406 58.71 -27.34 -34.81
N ALA A 407 59.00 -26.04 -34.65
CA ALA A 407 59.89 -25.30 -35.53
C ALA A 407 60.82 -24.33 -34.77
N ALA A 408 61.64 -24.84 -33.85
CA ALA A 408 62.72 -24.06 -33.24
C ALA A 408 63.88 -24.93 -32.70
N ASP A 409 64.21 -26.03 -33.38
CA ASP A 409 65.34 -26.89 -32.98
C ASP A 409 66.32 -27.04 -34.14
N ALA A 410 67.05 -25.96 -34.44
CA ALA A 410 68.33 -25.96 -35.18
C ALA A 410 68.88 -24.53 -35.31
N ALA A 411 69.67 -24.06 -34.35
CA ALA A 411 70.83 -23.18 -34.58
C ALA A 411 71.51 -22.78 -33.26
N ALA A 412 72.80 -23.09 -33.17
CA ALA A 412 73.89 -22.39 -32.45
C ALA A 412 73.72 -22.14 -30.92
N GLY A 413 74.65 -22.51 -30.04
CA GLY A 413 76.10 -22.54 -30.18
C GLY A 413 76.71 -21.19 -29.75
N ALA A 414 77.43 -21.22 -28.62
CA ALA A 414 78.38 -20.22 -28.08
C ALA A 414 77.86 -19.16 -27.07
N ALA A 415 78.31 -19.35 -25.83
CA ALA A 415 79.11 -18.44 -25.00
C ALA A 415 78.63 -16.99 -24.71
N ASP A 416 78.44 -16.76 -23.39
CA ASP A 416 79.15 -15.77 -22.55
C ASP A 416 78.33 -14.62 -21.89
N SER A 417 78.63 -14.46 -20.59
CA SER A 417 78.57 -13.31 -19.65
C SER A 417 77.28 -12.57 -19.25
N ASP A 418 77.03 -12.62 -17.93
CA ASP A 418 76.65 -11.56 -16.97
C ASP A 418 75.50 -10.57 -17.25
N GLU A 419 74.41 -10.71 -16.48
CA GLU A 419 73.86 -9.69 -15.56
C GLU A 419 72.61 -10.23 -14.83
N GLU A 420 72.68 -10.45 -13.51
CA GLU A 420 71.51 -10.77 -12.66
C GLU A 420 70.86 -9.50 -12.10
N LEU A 421 69.60 -9.26 -12.47
CA LEU A 421 68.62 -8.44 -11.73
C LEU A 421 67.39 -9.32 -11.47
N GLY A 422 67.23 -9.78 -10.23
CA GLY A 422 66.07 -10.57 -9.79
C GLY A 422 65.37 -9.91 -8.60
N GLY A 423 64.10 -9.55 -8.77
CA GLY A 423 63.28 -9.02 -7.69
C GLY A 423 61.81 -8.95 -8.07
N SER A 424 61.07 -10.05 -7.88
CA SER A 424 59.62 -10.05 -7.65
C SER A 424 59.09 -11.44 -7.28
N GLU A 425 59.49 -11.98 -6.13
CA GLU A 425 58.78 -13.12 -5.49
C GLU A 425 58.00 -12.72 -4.22
N GLU A 426 58.09 -11.46 -3.78
CA GLU A 426 57.52 -11.05 -2.49
C GLU A 426 56.03 -10.64 -2.55
N GLU A 427 55.48 -10.31 -3.73
CA GLU A 427 54.06 -9.89 -3.84
C GLU A 427 53.06 -11.06 -3.95
N ALA A 428 53.53 -12.26 -4.31
CA ALA A 428 52.66 -13.43 -4.46
C ALA A 428 52.29 -14.08 -3.12
N GLU A 429 53.18 -14.01 -2.12
CA GLU A 429 52.94 -14.61 -0.80
C GLU A 429 52.02 -13.77 0.09
N GLU A 430 52.06 -12.43 -0.01
CA GLU A 430 51.24 -11.56 0.84
C GLU A 430 49.73 -11.66 0.50
N GLN A 431 49.39 -11.93 -0.77
CA GLN A 431 47.99 -12.10 -1.19
C GLN A 431 47.40 -13.45 -0.77
N GLN A 432 48.20 -14.52 -0.67
CA GLN A 432 47.73 -15.82 -0.18
C GLN A 432 47.46 -15.80 1.33
N GLN A 433 48.25 -15.09 2.12
CA GLN A 433 48.05 -15.01 3.57
C GLN A 433 46.77 -14.22 3.94
N ARG A 434 46.44 -13.15 3.21
CA ARG A 434 45.19 -12.39 3.42
C ARG A 434 43.93 -13.20 3.11
N ARG A 435 43.98 -14.16 2.17
CA ARG A 435 42.84 -15.03 1.84
C ARG A 435 42.58 -16.10 2.90
N ARG A 436 43.61 -16.59 3.59
CA ARG A 436 43.46 -17.55 4.70
C ARG A 436 42.84 -16.92 5.94
N HIS A 437 43.19 -15.67 6.26
CA HIS A 437 42.64 -14.97 7.44
C HIS A 437 41.14 -14.64 7.34
N LYS A 438 40.60 -14.48 6.13
CA LYS A 438 39.17 -14.18 5.91
C LYS A 438 38.26 -15.40 5.99
N ARG A 439 38.82 -16.61 5.92
CA ARG A 439 38.07 -17.89 5.92
C ARG A 439 37.89 -18.49 7.32
N GLY A 440 38.74 -18.09 8.29
CA GLY A 440 38.66 -18.56 9.69
C GLY A 440 37.59 -17.89 10.56
N LYS A 441 36.97 -16.78 10.12
CA LYS A 441 36.04 -15.98 10.94
C LYS A 441 34.55 -16.26 10.71
N ARG A 442 34.20 -17.38 10.06
CA ARG A 442 32.81 -17.80 9.78
C ARG A 442 32.41 -19.18 10.32
N GLY A 443 33.22 -19.79 11.19
CA GLY A 443 32.97 -21.14 11.72
C GLY A 443 33.11 -21.24 13.23
N GLY A 444 32.35 -20.47 14.00
CA GLY A 444 32.33 -20.59 15.45
C GLY A 444 31.22 -19.79 16.10
N GLU A 445 30.07 -20.44 16.36
CA GLU A 445 29.22 -20.25 17.55
C GLU A 445 28.00 -21.16 17.41
N GLY A 446 28.11 -22.39 17.92
CA GLY A 446 27.03 -23.36 17.92
C GLY A 446 27.45 -24.68 18.56
N GLY A 447 27.41 -24.75 19.89
CA GLY A 447 27.38 -26.03 20.60
C GLY A 447 28.14 -26.07 21.93
N GLY A 448 27.42 -26.28 23.04
CA GLY A 448 27.96 -26.99 24.20
C GLY A 448 27.75 -26.36 25.58
N ARG A 449 26.58 -26.57 26.20
CA ARG A 449 26.49 -26.76 27.66
C ARG A 449 25.50 -27.88 27.98
N ARG A 450 26.03 -29.08 28.18
CA ARG A 450 25.42 -30.20 28.92
C ARG A 450 26.54 -31.07 29.49
N GLN A 451 26.31 -31.55 30.71
CA GLN A 451 27.11 -32.42 31.61
C GLN A 451 27.50 -31.64 32.89
N GLN A 452 27.35 -32.16 34.12
CA GLN A 452 26.88 -33.45 34.62
C GLN A 452 26.59 -33.31 36.13
N ARG A 453 25.83 -34.28 36.67
CA ARG A 453 25.56 -34.50 38.10
C ARG A 453 26.85 -34.81 38.88
N GLN A 454 26.89 -34.45 40.16
CA GLN A 454 27.08 -35.35 41.34
C GLN A 454 27.73 -34.59 42.50
N ARG A 455 26.96 -34.23 43.52
CA ARG A 455 27.02 -34.77 44.89
C ARG A 455 25.98 -34.08 45.76
#